data_AF-A0A085LVQ7-F1
#
_entry.id   AF-A0A085LVQ7-F1
#
_cell.length_a   1.000
_cell.length_b   1.000
_cell.length_c   1.000
_cell.angle_alpha   90.00
_cell.angle_beta   90.00
_cell.angle_gamma   90.00
#
_symmetry.space_group_name_H-M   'P 1'
#
loop_
_entity.id
_entity.type
_entity.pdbx_description
1 polymer ?
#
loop_
_entity_poly.entity_id
_entity_poly.type
_entity_poly.pdbx_seq_one_letter_code
_entity_poly.pdbx_strand_id
1 'polypeptide(L)'
;MTMADQDENSSHMKRLLINFADHNWPPLISNIFMEEFIKFVTPIAKVTKGEKEKAFFSHPEDEKWKLQANNWHTWKINQGKRSSTSTAKEAKEHFSDVGRYCNRFRYDGYGDGKALGLAFSKKKIDDLRID
;
A
#
# COMPACT_ATOMS: atom_id res chain seq x y z
N MET A 1 6.97 -8.84 -6.93
CA MET A 1 5.88 -7.82 -6.92
C MET A 1 4.57 -8.44 -6.44
N THR A 2 3.91 -7.82 -5.46
CA THR A 2 2.58 -8.27 -4.97
C THR A 2 1.52 -7.19 -5.21
N MET A 3 0.50 -7.52 -6.01
CA MET A 3 -0.66 -6.66 -6.25
C MET A 3 -1.86 -7.24 -5.51
N ALA A 4 -2.37 -6.51 -4.53
CA ALA A 4 -3.62 -6.86 -3.85
C ALA A 4 -4.28 -5.59 -3.36
N ASP A 5 -5.60 -5.65 -3.15
CA ASP A 5 -6.44 -4.51 -2.79
C ASP A 5 -5.88 -3.71 -1.61
N GLN A 6 -6.26 -2.43 -1.55
CA GLN A 6 -5.99 -1.58 -0.40
C GLN A 6 -7.01 -1.80 0.70
N ASP A 7 -7.09 -3.03 1.19
CA ASP A 7 -7.87 -3.38 2.37
C ASP A 7 -7.01 -4.05 3.45
N GLU A 8 -7.58 -4.15 4.64
CA GLU A 8 -6.92 -4.73 5.81
C GLU A 8 -6.61 -6.22 5.58
N ASN A 9 -7.51 -6.95 4.92
CA ASN A 9 -7.34 -8.36 4.59
C ASN A 9 -6.15 -8.60 3.64
N SER A 10 -6.01 -7.80 2.60
CA SER A 10 -4.88 -7.86 1.67
C SER A 10 -3.58 -7.47 2.36
N SER A 11 -3.64 -6.52 3.30
CA SER A 11 -2.49 -6.17 4.13
C SER A 11 -2.08 -7.32 5.05
N HIS A 12 -3.04 -8.02 5.65
CA HIS A 12 -2.80 -9.21 6.45
C HIS A 12 -2.20 -10.34 5.60
N MET A 13 -2.73 -10.59 4.40
CA MET A 13 -2.21 -11.59 3.47
C MET A 13 -0.76 -11.28 3.04
N LYS A 14 -0.45 -10.01 2.75
CA LYS A 14 0.93 -9.56 2.42
C LYS A 14 1.89 -9.87 3.57
N ARG A 15 1.51 -9.55 4.80
CA ARG A 15 2.34 -9.80 5.98
C ARG A 15 2.52 -11.29 6.25
N LEU A 16 1.49 -12.11 6.01
CA LEU A 16 1.58 -13.57 6.13
C LEU A 16 2.56 -14.17 5.12
N LEU A 17 2.55 -13.66 3.88
CA LEU A 17 3.49 -14.08 2.83
C LEU A 17 4.94 -13.73 3.20
N ILE A 18 5.16 -12.52 3.76
CA ILE A 18 6.47 -12.10 4.27
C ILE A 18 6.92 -13.01 5.41
N ASN A 19 6.04 -13.29 6.38
CA ASN A 19 6.34 -14.19 7.49
C ASN A 19 6.66 -15.63 7.02
N PHE A 20 5.93 -16.13 6.02
CA PHE A 20 6.21 -17.44 5.42
C PHE A 20 7.59 -17.48 4.76
N ALA A 21 7.97 -16.43 4.03
CA ALA A 21 9.27 -16.34 3.39
C ALA A 21 10.42 -16.17 4.42
N ASP A 22 10.22 -15.34 5.45
CA ASP A 22 11.19 -15.14 6.54
C ASP A 22 11.43 -16.42 7.33
N HIS A 23 10.38 -17.20 7.61
CA HIS A 23 10.51 -18.46 8.35
C HIS A 23 11.22 -19.56 7.56
N ASN A 24 10.93 -19.70 6.26
CA ASN A 24 11.47 -20.79 5.45
C ASN A 24 12.81 -20.46 4.77
N TRP A 25 13.05 -19.20 4.43
CA TRP A 25 14.26 -18.74 3.74
C TRP A 25 14.78 -17.38 4.26
N PRO A 26 15.24 -17.29 5.52
CA PRO A 26 15.75 -16.04 6.10
C PRO A 26 16.82 -15.32 5.24
N PRO A 27 17.81 -16.00 4.62
CA PRO A 27 18.83 -15.33 3.80
C PRO A 27 18.28 -14.70 2.50
N LEU A 28 17.09 -15.10 2.05
CA LEU A 28 16.48 -14.58 0.82
C LEU A 28 15.80 -13.22 1.08
N ILE A 29 15.18 -13.07 2.25
CA ILE A 29 14.51 -11.84 2.70
C ILE A 29 15.51 -10.68 2.90
N SER A 30 16.72 -10.98 3.38
CA SER A 30 17.69 -9.94 3.74
C SER A 30 18.35 -9.22 2.55
N ASN A 31 18.51 -9.89 1.40
CA ASN A 31 19.36 -9.38 0.31
C ASN A 31 18.63 -9.07 -1.00
N ILE A 32 17.52 -9.75 -1.34
CA ILE A 32 16.97 -9.71 -2.71
C ILE A 32 15.43 -9.57 -2.70
N PHE A 33 14.74 -10.15 -1.72
CA PHE A 33 13.29 -10.33 -1.81
C PHE A 33 12.47 -9.06 -1.46
N MET A 34 13.02 -8.14 -0.67
CA MET A 34 12.27 -6.96 -0.18
C MET A 34 12.29 -5.77 -1.14
N GLU A 35 13.32 -5.61 -1.98
CA GLU A 35 13.32 -4.62 -3.06
C GLU A 35 12.23 -4.93 -4.11
N GLU A 36 11.88 -6.20 -4.30
CA GLU A 36 10.84 -6.66 -5.22
C GLU A 36 9.43 -6.76 -4.62
N PHE A 37 9.25 -6.50 -3.31
CA PHE A 37 7.94 -6.20 -2.73
C PHE A 37 7.54 -4.78 -3.13
N ILE A 38 7.30 -4.64 -4.41
CA ILE A 38 6.71 -3.47 -5.01
C ILE A 38 5.24 -3.47 -4.59
N LYS A 39 4.91 -2.62 -3.61
CA LYS A 39 3.52 -2.36 -3.23
C LYS A 39 2.91 -1.51 -4.31
N PHE A 40 2.03 -2.10 -5.11
CA PHE A 40 1.18 -1.32 -6.01
C PHE A 40 0.10 -0.60 -5.19
N VAL A 41 0.12 0.72 -5.21
CA VAL A 41 -0.77 1.59 -4.43
C VAL A 41 -1.77 2.23 -5.38
N THR A 42 -3.02 1.76 -5.39
CA THR A 42 -4.08 2.47 -6.13
C THR A 42 -4.49 3.73 -5.36
N PRO A 43 -4.80 4.84 -6.05
CA PRO A 43 -5.26 6.05 -5.39
C PRO A 43 -6.63 5.81 -4.75
N ILE A 44 -6.81 6.34 -3.54
CA ILE A 44 -8.05 6.25 -2.76
C ILE A 44 -9.15 7.16 -3.31
N ALA A 45 -8.77 8.22 -4.01
CA ALA A 45 -9.68 9.20 -4.59
C ALA A 45 -8.98 9.87 -5.77
N LYS A 46 -9.71 10.03 -6.87
CA LYS A 46 -9.29 10.76 -8.06
C LYS A 46 -10.25 11.92 -8.26
N VAL A 47 -9.74 13.14 -8.32
CA VAL A 47 -10.55 14.34 -8.55
C VAL A 47 -10.21 14.94 -9.90
N THR A 48 -11.23 15.30 -10.67
CA THR A 48 -11.08 15.83 -12.03
C THR A 48 -11.83 17.15 -12.17
N LYS A 49 -11.19 18.15 -12.77
CA LYS A 49 -11.79 19.45 -13.11
C LYS A 49 -11.29 19.91 -14.49
N GLY A 50 -12.11 19.70 -15.51
CA GLY A 50 -11.72 19.93 -16.90
C GLY A 50 -10.54 19.03 -17.28
N GLU A 51 -9.44 19.61 -17.74
CA GLU A 51 -8.20 18.90 -18.07
C GLU A 51 -7.31 18.60 -16.85
N LYS A 52 -7.62 19.18 -15.67
CA LYS A 52 -6.81 18.97 -14.47
C LYS A 52 -7.29 17.74 -13.72
N GLU A 53 -6.35 16.85 -13.41
CA GLU A 53 -6.60 15.65 -12.64
C GLU A 53 -5.63 15.54 -11.45
N LYS A 54 -6.15 15.14 -10.30
CA LYS A 54 -5.35 14.82 -9.11
C LYS A 54 -5.78 13.48 -8.53
N ALA A 55 -4.81 12.72 -8.07
CA ALA A 55 -5.01 11.44 -7.42
C ALA A 55 -4.41 11.49 -6.01
N PHE A 56 -5.18 11.07 -5.02
CA PHE A 56 -4.79 11.02 -3.61
C PHE A 56 -4.57 9.57 -3.21
N PHE A 57 -3.54 9.31 -2.40
CA PHE A 57 -3.19 7.95 -1.96
C PHE A 57 -3.42 7.73 -0.46
N SER A 58 -3.84 8.76 0.27
CA SER A 58 -4.12 8.71 1.71
C SER A 58 -5.22 9.69 2.11
N HIS A 59 -6.10 9.29 3.03
CA HIS A 59 -7.24 10.13 3.47
C HIS A 59 -6.78 11.51 4.00
N PRO A 60 -5.68 11.62 4.79
CA PRO A 60 -5.19 12.91 5.24
C PRO A 60 -4.76 13.85 4.10
N GLU A 61 -4.29 13.33 2.97
CA GLU A 61 -3.93 14.16 1.81
C GLU A 61 -5.17 14.73 1.12
N ASP A 62 -6.21 13.90 0.95
CA ASP A 62 -7.49 14.32 0.38
C ASP A 62 -8.17 15.37 1.27
N GLU A 63 -8.19 15.16 2.58
CA GLU A 63 -8.74 16.13 3.54
C GLU A 63 -7.99 17.45 3.55
N LYS A 64 -6.64 17.42 3.60
CA LYS A 64 -5.83 18.63 3.51
C LYS A 64 -6.08 19.38 2.22
N TRP A 65 -6.23 18.67 1.10
CA TRP A 65 -6.54 19.29 -0.17
C TRP A 65 -7.92 19.94 -0.17
N LYS A 66 -8.96 19.27 0.37
CA LYS A 66 -10.31 19.84 0.51
C LYS A 66 -10.32 21.09 1.39
N LEU A 67 -9.53 21.11 2.46
CA LEU A 67 -9.40 22.25 3.37
C LEU A 67 -8.70 23.45 2.72
N GLN A 68 -7.72 23.20 1.84
CA GLN A 68 -6.99 24.27 1.13
C GLN A 68 -7.72 24.76 -0.12
N ALA A 69 -8.46 23.89 -0.80
CA ALA A 69 -9.14 24.21 -2.05
C ALA A 69 -10.56 24.73 -1.77
N ASN A 70 -10.74 26.04 -1.64
CA ASN A 70 -12.07 26.65 -1.47
C ASN A 70 -13.11 26.26 -2.54
N ASN A 71 -12.67 25.79 -3.72
CA ASN A 71 -13.53 25.37 -4.82
C ASN A 71 -13.62 23.85 -5.01
N TRP A 72 -13.29 23.05 -4.00
CA TRP A 72 -13.28 21.58 -4.08
C TRP A 72 -14.61 20.99 -4.59
N HIS A 73 -15.73 21.62 -4.25
CA HIS A 73 -17.08 21.23 -4.69
C HIS A 73 -17.29 21.31 -6.21
N THR A 74 -16.46 22.06 -6.94
CA THR A 74 -16.51 22.13 -8.42
C THR A 74 -15.77 20.98 -9.11
N TRP A 75 -15.03 20.16 -8.34
CA TRP A 75 -14.30 19.01 -8.86
C TRP A 75 -15.20 17.77 -8.83
N LYS A 76 -15.12 16.96 -9.88
CA LYS A 76 -15.75 15.65 -9.90
C LYS A 76 -14.89 14.70 -9.07
N ILE A 77 -15.42 14.19 -7.96
CA ILE A 77 -14.72 13.29 -7.05
C ILE A 77 -15.11 11.85 -7.38
N ASN A 78 -14.16 11.08 -7.89
CA ASN A 78 -14.28 9.64 -8.06
C ASN A 78 -13.56 8.97 -6.89
N GLN A 79 -14.32 8.38 -5.98
CA GLN A 79 -13.78 7.52 -4.93
C GLN A 79 -13.09 6.32 -5.59
N GLY A 80 -11.84 6.07 -5.23
CA GLY A 80 -11.00 5.03 -5.81
C GLY A 80 -11.67 3.67 -5.66
N LYS A 81 -12.01 3.05 -6.79
CA LYS A 81 -12.60 1.71 -6.79
C LYS A 81 -11.54 0.67 -6.41
N ARG A 82 -12.01 -0.46 -5.87
CA ARG A 82 -11.19 -1.66 -5.61
C ARG A 82 -10.41 -2.04 -6.87
N SER A 83 -9.22 -2.61 -6.72
CA SER A 83 -8.27 -2.90 -7.81
C SER A 83 -8.92 -3.65 -8.97
N SER A 84 -9.88 -4.53 -8.67
CA SER A 84 -10.70 -5.31 -9.63
C SER A 84 -11.63 -4.50 -10.53
N THR A 85 -11.84 -3.20 -10.27
CA THR A 85 -12.78 -2.35 -11.03
C THR A 85 -12.09 -1.27 -11.87
N SER A 86 -10.75 -1.28 -11.90
CA SER A 86 -9.97 -0.37 -12.72
C SER A 86 -10.09 -0.73 -14.20
N THR A 87 -10.30 0.28 -15.04
CA THR A 87 -10.47 0.09 -16.49
C THR A 87 -9.11 -0.21 -17.13
N ALA A 88 -9.05 -0.96 -18.23
CA ALA A 88 -7.79 -1.25 -18.95
C ALA A 88 -6.97 0.02 -19.30
N LYS A 89 -7.65 1.17 -19.49
CA LYS A 89 -7.01 2.48 -19.67
C LYS A 89 -6.26 2.96 -18.41
N GLU A 90 -6.88 2.84 -17.24
CA GLU A 90 -6.29 3.22 -15.96
C GLU A 90 -5.12 2.30 -15.61
N ALA A 91 -5.26 1.00 -15.86
CA ALA A 91 -4.15 0.05 -15.68
C ALA A 91 -2.93 0.45 -16.52
N LYS A 92 -3.11 0.81 -17.80
CA LYS A 92 -2.02 1.30 -18.66
C LYS A 92 -1.38 2.57 -18.10
N GLU A 93 -2.17 3.52 -17.62
CA GLU A 93 -1.65 4.75 -16.98
C GLU A 93 -0.82 4.40 -15.73
N HIS A 94 -1.28 3.47 -14.90
CA HIS A 94 -0.56 3.06 -13.70
C HIS A 94 0.76 2.33 -14.01
N PHE A 95 0.78 1.46 -15.03
CA PHE A 95 2.01 0.81 -15.48
C PHE A 95 2.93 1.76 -16.26
N SER A 96 2.45 2.90 -16.75
CA SER A 96 3.29 3.93 -17.38
C SER A 96 4.12 4.70 -16.35
N ASP A 97 3.61 4.83 -15.12
CA ASP A 97 4.26 5.56 -14.02
C ASP A 97 4.49 4.63 -12.81
N VAL A 98 5.14 3.48 -13.08
CA VAL A 98 5.40 2.44 -12.07
C VAL A 98 6.02 3.04 -10.81
N GLY A 99 6.99 3.96 -10.94
CA GLY A 99 7.68 4.56 -9.81
C GLY A 99 6.76 5.27 -8.82
N ARG A 100 5.70 5.93 -9.29
CA ARG A 100 4.72 6.60 -8.42
C ARG A 100 3.77 5.62 -7.74
N TYR A 101 3.38 4.56 -8.45
CA TYR A 101 2.44 3.56 -7.95
C TYR A 101 3.12 2.47 -7.12
N CYS A 102 4.45 2.47 -7.05
CA CYS A 102 5.25 1.41 -6.45
C CYS A 102 6.08 1.90 -5.29
N ASN A 103 5.64 1.57 -4.08
CA ASN A 103 6.46 1.76 -2.90
C ASN A 103 7.33 0.53 -2.67
N ARG A 104 8.64 0.75 -2.52
CA ARG A 104 9.60 -0.30 -2.17
C ARG A 104 9.64 -0.48 -0.66
N PHE A 105 9.60 -1.73 -0.21
CA PHE A 105 9.89 -2.05 1.18
C PHE A 105 11.40 -2.06 1.40
N ARG A 106 11.85 -1.50 2.51
CA ARG A 106 13.23 -1.59 2.96
C ARG A 106 13.26 -2.48 4.19
N TYR A 107 14.04 -3.55 4.14
CA TYR A 107 14.32 -4.38 5.30
C TYR A 107 15.56 -3.85 6.02
N ASP A 108 15.45 -3.58 7.32
CA ASP A 108 16.55 -3.10 8.16
C ASP A 108 17.14 -4.22 9.04
N GLY A 109 16.99 -5.48 8.60
CA GLY A 109 17.60 -6.63 9.27
C GLY A 109 16.93 -6.97 10.61
N TYR A 110 17.70 -6.85 11.69
CA TYR A 110 17.35 -7.38 13.01
C TYR A 110 16.05 -6.79 13.60
N GLY A 111 15.79 -5.50 13.37
CA GLY A 111 14.57 -4.83 13.87
C GLY A 111 13.30 -5.38 13.24
N ASP A 112 13.32 -5.57 11.92
CA ASP A 112 12.16 -6.05 11.16
C ASP A 112 11.90 -7.54 11.40
N GLY A 113 12.95 -8.36 11.52
CA GLY A 113 12.82 -9.78 11.91
C GLY A 113 12.17 -9.94 13.30
N LYS A 114 12.53 -9.07 14.26
CA LYS A 114 11.89 -9.06 15.58
C LYS A 114 10.42 -8.63 15.51
N ALA A 115 10.10 -7.63 14.68
CA ALA A 115 8.73 -7.16 14.47
C ALA A 115 7.85 -8.23 13.81
N LEU A 116 8.36 -8.96 12.82
CA LEU A 116 7.68 -10.11 12.20
C LEU A 116 7.43 -11.23 13.22
N GLY A 117 8.44 -11.55 14.02
CA GLY A 117 8.32 -12.53 15.09
C GLY A 117 7.31 -12.13 16.18
N LEU A 118 7.12 -10.84 16.46
CA LEU A 118 6.07 -10.34 17.36
C LEU A 118 4.68 -10.45 16.72
N ALA A 119 4.55 -10.02 15.46
CA ALA A 119 3.26 -10.00 14.76
C ALA A 119 2.67 -11.39 14.48
N PHE A 120 3.51 -12.42 14.30
CA PHE A 120 3.08 -13.76 13.86
C PHE A 120 3.36 -14.89 14.85
N SER A 121 4.02 -14.63 15.97
CA SER A 121 4.26 -15.67 16.97
C SER A 121 2.99 -15.96 17.76
N LYS A 122 2.50 -17.21 17.63
CA LYS A 122 1.45 -17.76 18.50
C LYS A 122 1.79 -17.72 19.99
N LYS A 123 3.07 -17.54 20.35
CA LYS A 123 3.56 -17.50 21.74
C LYS A 123 3.71 -16.09 22.32
N LYS A 124 3.51 -15.03 21.52
CA LYS A 124 3.70 -13.63 21.94
C LYS A 124 2.41 -12.81 21.88
N ILE A 125 1.27 -13.48 22.08
CA ILE A 125 -0.05 -12.84 22.05
C ILE A 125 -0.17 -11.79 23.17
N ASP A 126 0.47 -12.01 24.32
CA ASP A 126 0.44 -11.06 25.44
C ASP A 126 1.26 -9.79 25.15
N ASP A 127 2.35 -9.87 24.37
CA ASP A 127 3.15 -8.70 23.95
C ASP A 127 2.41 -7.82 22.91
N LEU A 128 1.30 -8.31 22.34
CA LEU A 128 0.46 -7.58 21.38
C LEU A 128 -0.69 -6.81 22.06
N ARG A 129 -0.91 -7.02 23.37
CA ARG A 129 -1.88 -6.24 24.13
C ARG A 129 -1.24 -4.91 24.52
N ILE A 130 -1.75 -3.84 23.91
CA ILE A 130 -1.55 -2.49 24.40
C ILE A 130 -2.69 -2.26 25.41
N ASP A 131 -2.35 -2.05 26.68
CA ASP A 131 -3.29 -1.56 27.71
C ASP A 131 -3.69 -0.10 27.47
#